data_AF-A0A9W7HNJ4-F1
#
_entry.id   AF-A0A9W7HNJ4-F1
#
_cell.length_a   1.000
_cell.length_b   1.000
_cell.length_c   1.000
_cell.angle_alpha   90.00
_cell.angle_beta   90.00
_cell.angle_gamma   90.00
#
_symmetry.space_group_name_H-M   'P 1'
#
loop_
_entity.id
_entity.type
_entity.pdbx_description
1 polymer ?
#
loop_
_entity_poly.entity_id
_entity_poly.type
_entity_poly.pdbx_seq_one_letter_code
_entity_poly.pdbx_strand_id
1 'polypeptide(L)'
;MIAKSRTKEEHITNLRKFFKRLRKFQLKLNPLKYTFGVALGKLLGFIVSKRGIEVDPDKIKAIKELPPPRTQKEVCGFLGRLNYISRFISQLTDKCDPIFRLLRKHNTSEWDLACQEAFDKIK
;
A
#
# COMPACT_ATOMS: atom_id res chain seq x y z
N MET A 1 -10.62 -9.23 -8.30
CA MET A 1 -11.31 -10.20 -7.42
C MET A 1 -10.29 -11.23 -6.95
N ILE A 2 -10.34 -11.64 -5.69
CA ILE A 2 -9.40 -12.58 -5.09
C ILE A 2 -10.17 -13.84 -4.67
N ALA A 3 -9.71 -15.01 -5.09
CA ALA A 3 -10.22 -16.28 -4.61
C ALA A 3 -9.12 -16.93 -3.75
N LYS A 4 -9.44 -17.26 -2.50
CA LYS A 4 -8.56 -18.01 -1.59
C LYS A 4 -9.30 -19.24 -1.09
N SER A 5 -8.55 -20.32 -0.88
CA SER A 5 -9.06 -21.57 -0.30
C SER A 5 -7.99 -22.18 0.60
N ARG A 6 -8.39 -23.05 1.52
CA ARG A 6 -7.43 -23.71 2.44
C ARG A 6 -6.71 -24.87 1.77
N THR A 7 -7.41 -25.60 0.90
CA THR A 7 -6.86 -26.74 0.14
C THR A 7 -6.99 -26.52 -1.36
N LYS A 8 -6.23 -27.30 -2.14
CA LYS A 8 -6.21 -27.22 -3.60
C LYS A 8 -7.54 -27.72 -4.19
N GLU A 9 -8.11 -28.76 -3.61
CA GLU A 9 -9.37 -29.39 -4.05
C GLU A 9 -10.55 -28.43 -3.86
N GLU A 10 -10.57 -27.76 -2.70
CA GLU A 10 -11.52 -26.67 -2.43
C GLU A 10 -11.32 -25.51 -3.39
N HIS A 11 -10.07 -25.16 -3.71
CA HIS A 11 -9.74 -24.08 -4.63
C HIS A 11 -10.30 -24.33 -6.04
N ILE A 12 -10.09 -25.53 -6.59
CA ILE A 12 -10.62 -25.92 -7.90
C ILE A 12 -12.16 -25.84 -7.90
N THR A 13 -12.80 -26.30 -6.82
CA THR A 13 -14.25 -26.27 -6.67
C THR A 13 -14.79 -24.84 -6.63
N ASN A 14 -14.14 -23.96 -5.86
CA ASN A 14 -14.52 -22.55 -5.74
C ASN A 14 -14.31 -21.80 -7.06
N LEU A 15 -13.20 -22.03 -7.76
CA LEU A 15 -12.93 -21.45 -9.07
C LEU A 15 -13.98 -21.89 -10.11
N ARG A 16 -14.39 -23.17 -10.11
CA ARG A 16 -15.44 -23.66 -11.03
C ARG A 16 -16.76 -22.93 -10.79
N LYS A 17 -17.18 -22.75 -9.52
CA LYS A 17 -18.39 -21.98 -9.16
C LYS A 17 -18.25 -20.51 -9.59
N PHE A 18 -17.09 -19.91 -9.36
CA PHE A 18 -16.78 -18.54 -9.74
C PHE A 18 -16.90 -18.31 -11.25
N PHE A 19 -16.25 -19.12 -12.07
CA PHE A 19 -16.33 -19.02 -13.53
C PHE A 19 -17.75 -19.27 -14.07
N LYS A 20 -18.51 -20.17 -13.46
CA LYS A 20 -19.94 -20.36 -13.82
C LYS A 20 -20.73 -19.08 -13.59
N ARG A 21 -20.45 -18.35 -12.51
CA ARG A 21 -21.12 -17.08 -12.19
C ARG A 21 -20.70 -15.95 -13.14
N LEU A 22 -19.41 -15.84 -13.46
CA LEU A 22 -18.93 -14.88 -14.45
C LEU A 22 -19.61 -15.08 -15.81
N ARG A 23 -19.69 -16.33 -16.29
CA ARG A 23 -20.41 -16.65 -17.54
C ARG A 23 -21.89 -16.30 -17.47
N LYS A 24 -22.57 -16.60 -16.35
CA LYS A 24 -23.98 -16.25 -16.15
C LYS A 24 -24.24 -14.74 -16.32
N PHE A 25 -23.32 -13.90 -15.82
CA PHE A 25 -23.43 -12.45 -15.90
C PHE A 25 -22.64 -11.83 -17.08
N GLN A 26 -22.19 -12.66 -18.04
CA GLN A 26 -21.40 -12.23 -19.21
C GLN A 26 -20.16 -11.38 -18.88
N LEU A 27 -19.58 -11.56 -17.69
CA LEU A 27 -18.37 -10.87 -17.27
C LEU A 27 -17.15 -11.56 -17.90
N LYS A 28 -16.34 -10.78 -18.63
CA LYS A 28 -15.09 -11.25 -19.23
C LYS A 28 -13.90 -10.85 -18.37
N LEU A 29 -12.94 -11.76 -18.22
CA LEU A 29 -11.67 -11.49 -17.56
C LEU A 29 -10.57 -11.24 -18.61
N ASN A 30 -9.59 -10.41 -18.28
CA ASN A 30 -8.39 -10.24 -19.08
C ASN A 30 -7.33 -11.29 -18.68
N PRO A 31 -6.98 -12.25 -19.56
CA PRO A 31 -6.02 -13.31 -19.23
C PRO A 31 -4.63 -12.79 -18.84
N LEU A 32 -4.18 -11.66 -19.41
CA LEU A 32 -2.87 -11.06 -19.13
C LEU A 32 -2.77 -10.46 -17.72
N LYS A 33 -3.90 -10.16 -17.09
CA LYS A 33 -3.96 -9.55 -15.75
C LYS A 33 -4.29 -10.54 -14.64
N TYR A 34 -4.44 -11.84 -14.96
CA TYR A 34 -4.86 -12.85 -14.00
C TYR A 34 -3.77 -13.91 -13.81
N THR A 35 -3.48 -14.22 -12.56
CA THR A 35 -2.48 -15.23 -12.17
C THR A 35 -3.16 -16.30 -11.33
N PHE A 36 -2.82 -17.56 -11.59
CA PHE A 36 -3.37 -18.71 -10.87
C PHE A 36 -2.25 -19.46 -10.15
N GLY A 37 -2.56 -20.03 -8.99
CA GLY A 37 -1.67 -20.98 -8.30
C GLY A 37 -0.33 -20.40 -7.83
N VAL A 38 -0.21 -19.08 -7.71
CA VAL A 38 1.02 -18.43 -7.23
C VAL A 38 1.12 -18.52 -5.71
N ALA A 39 2.27 -18.96 -5.20
CA ALA A 39 2.56 -18.97 -3.76
C ALA A 39 2.86 -17.57 -3.20
N LEU A 40 3.30 -16.66 -4.08
CA LEU A 40 3.56 -15.26 -3.83
C LEU A 40 3.04 -14.46 -5.02
N GLY A 41 2.24 -13.42 -4.78
CA GLY A 41 1.64 -12.63 -5.84
C GLY A 41 1.50 -11.16 -5.49
N LYS A 42 1.69 -10.28 -6.49
CA LYS A 42 1.50 -8.83 -6.35
C LYS A 42 0.02 -8.50 -6.52
N LEU A 43 -0.57 -7.87 -5.52
CA LEU A 43 -1.98 -7.53 -5.47
C LEU A 43 -2.18 -6.13 -4.87
N LEU A 44 -2.81 -5.24 -5.63
CA LEU A 44 -3.13 -3.87 -5.20
C LEU A 44 -1.91 -3.11 -4.64
N GLY A 45 -0.69 -3.41 -5.11
CA GLY A 45 0.56 -2.80 -4.65
C GLY A 45 1.16 -3.42 -3.38
N PHE A 46 0.66 -4.58 -2.94
CA PHE A 46 1.24 -5.40 -1.89
C PHE A 46 1.67 -6.76 -2.42
N ILE A 47 2.61 -7.39 -1.73
CA ILE A 47 2.99 -8.77 -1.97
C ILE A 47 2.20 -9.65 -1.00
N VAL A 48 1.42 -10.59 -1.53
CA VAL A 48 0.65 -11.54 -0.72
C VAL A 48 1.31 -12.90 -0.84
N SER A 49 1.67 -13.48 0.30
CA SER A 49 2.28 -14.80 0.40
C SER A 49 1.59 -15.65 1.47
N LYS A 50 2.01 -16.91 1.61
CA LYS A 50 1.55 -17.77 2.72
C LYS A 50 1.90 -17.19 4.10
N ARG A 51 2.96 -16.38 4.21
CA ARG A 51 3.43 -15.77 5.47
C ARG A 51 2.62 -14.55 5.87
N GLY A 52 1.98 -13.88 4.90
CA GLY A 52 1.18 -12.68 5.17
C GLY A 52 1.15 -11.72 3.99
N ILE A 53 0.91 -10.45 4.32
CA ILE A 53 0.93 -9.33 3.37
C ILE A 53 2.19 -8.52 3.66
N GLU A 54 2.98 -8.27 2.64
CA GLU A 54 4.21 -7.49 2.69
C GLU A 54 4.08 -6.28 1.74
N VAL A 55 4.82 -5.21 2.03
CA VAL A 55 4.88 -4.05 1.14
C VAL A 55 5.74 -4.40 -0.07
N ASP A 56 5.25 -4.04 -1.25
CA ASP A 56 6.01 -4.12 -2.48
C ASP A 56 7.31 -3.29 -2.39
N PRO A 57 8.49 -3.89 -2.61
CA PRO A 57 9.78 -3.19 -2.57
C PRO A 57 9.82 -1.94 -3.47
N ASP A 58 9.12 -1.97 -4.61
CA ASP A 58 9.03 -0.82 -5.51
C ASP A 58 8.35 0.39 -4.82
N LYS A 59 7.36 0.13 -3.96
CA LYS A 59 6.66 1.18 -3.20
C LYS A 59 7.52 1.73 -2.08
N ILE A 60 8.30 0.87 -1.42
CA ILE A 60 9.29 1.29 -0.42
C ILE A 60 10.35 2.18 -1.09
N LYS A 61 10.92 1.72 -2.21
CA LYS A 61 11.93 2.45 -2.97
C LYS A 61 11.42 3.84 -3.38
N ALA A 62 10.20 3.91 -3.91
CA ALA A 62 9.58 5.17 -4.30
C ALA A 62 9.41 6.16 -3.13
N ILE A 63 9.22 5.69 -1.88
CA ILE A 63 9.14 6.55 -0.70
C ILE A 63 10.54 7.00 -0.26
N LYS A 64 11.53 6.09 -0.27
CA LYS A 64 12.93 6.39 0.06
C LYS A 64 13.55 7.44 -0.86
N GLU A 65 13.18 7.43 -2.14
CA GLU A 65 13.70 8.35 -3.16
C GLU A 65 12.99 9.73 -3.17
N LEU A 66 11.93 9.95 -2.39
CA LEU A 66 11.25 11.24 -2.37
C LEU A 66 12.15 12.35 -1.82
N PRO A 67 12.24 13.53 -2.42
CA PRO A 67 12.88 14.66 -1.77
C PRO A 67 12.06 15.13 -0.55
N PRO A 68 12.68 15.82 0.42
CA PRO A 68 11.96 16.50 1.49
C PRO A 68 10.90 17.46 0.89
N PRO A 69 9.65 17.40 1.36
CA PRO A 69 8.59 18.26 0.84
C PRO A 69 8.83 19.72 1.25
N ARG A 70 8.64 20.64 0.31
CA ARG A 70 8.87 22.08 0.49
C ARG A 70 7.58 22.87 0.66
N THR A 71 6.46 22.30 0.23
CA THR A 71 5.15 22.95 0.27
C THR A 71 4.15 22.14 1.10
N GLN A 72 3.15 22.82 1.68
CA GLN A 72 2.08 22.15 2.42
C GLN A 72 1.36 21.08 1.57
N LYS A 73 1.22 21.32 0.26
CA LYS A 73 0.65 20.36 -0.68
C LYS A 73 1.52 19.10 -0.83
N GLU A 74 2.84 19.27 -0.90
CA GLU A 74 3.79 18.15 -0.92
C GLU A 74 3.80 17.39 0.41
N VAL A 75 3.68 18.08 1.55
CA VAL A 75 3.53 17.47 2.87
C VAL A 75 2.28 16.59 2.94
N CYS A 76 1.12 17.10 2.51
CA CYS A 76 -0.11 16.32 2.39
C CYS A 76 0.08 15.10 1.47
N GLY A 77 0.75 15.28 0.33
CA GLY A 77 1.04 14.20 -0.62
C GLY A 77 1.94 13.11 -0.03
N PHE A 78 2.98 13.51 0.70
CA PHE A 78 3.89 12.61 1.39
C PHE A 78 3.17 11.80 2.47
N LEU A 79 2.43 12.46 3.37
CA LEU A 79 1.65 11.80 4.42
C LEU A 79 0.58 10.86 3.84
N GLY A 80 -0.05 11.22 2.72
CA GLY A 80 -0.97 10.35 2.00
C GLY A 80 -0.30 9.07 1.49
N ARG A 81 0.93 9.16 0.96
CA ARG A 81 1.72 8.00 0.52
C ARG A 81 2.17 7.13 1.69
N LEU A 82 2.56 7.73 2.81
CA LEU A 82 2.90 7.00 4.03
C LEU A 82 1.69 6.27 4.61
N ASN A 83 0.51 6.91 4.58
CA ASN A 83 -0.71 6.30 5.09
C ASN A 83 -1.07 4.99 4.36
N TYR A 84 -0.71 4.87 3.08
CA TYR A 84 -0.91 3.64 2.31
C TYR A 84 -0.12 2.45 2.90
N ILE A 85 1.04 2.68 3.52
CA ILE A 85 1.88 1.66 4.17
C ILE A 85 1.89 1.75 5.71
N SER A 86 1.03 2.57 6.31
CA SER A 86 1.06 2.89 7.75
C SER A 86 1.04 1.67 8.66
N ARG A 87 0.31 0.62 8.26
CA ARG A 87 0.23 -0.66 8.99
C ARG A 87 1.57 -1.37 9.18
N PHE A 88 2.60 -1.01 8.41
CA PHE A 88 3.93 -1.60 8.44
C PHE A 88 4.96 -0.73 9.16
N ILE A 89 4.60 0.51 9.53
CA ILE A 89 5.49 1.44 10.22
C ILE A 89 5.00 1.58 11.66
N SER A 90 5.75 1.00 12.59
CA SER A 90 5.48 1.15 14.01
C SER A 90 5.56 2.63 14.42
N GLN A 91 4.56 3.07 15.18
CA GLN A 91 4.46 4.43 15.74
C GLN A 91 4.58 5.53 14.69
N LEU A 92 3.98 5.33 13.50
CA LEU A 92 4.03 6.32 12.42
C LEU A 92 3.50 7.68 12.85
N THR A 93 2.40 7.72 13.61
CA THR A 93 1.81 8.98 14.07
C THR A 93 2.78 9.79 14.93
N ASP A 94 3.45 9.13 15.88
CA ASP A 94 4.41 9.77 16.78
C ASP A 94 5.65 10.24 16.02
N LYS A 95 6.14 9.42 15.07
CA LYS A 95 7.27 9.78 14.21
C LYS A 95 6.97 10.94 13.28
N CYS A 96 5.72 11.06 12.81
CA CYS A 96 5.26 12.13 11.93
C CYS A 96 4.78 13.38 12.69
N ASP A 97 4.77 13.42 14.03
CA ASP A 97 4.25 14.56 14.81
C ASP A 97 4.86 15.91 14.39
N PRO A 98 6.20 16.03 14.18
CA PRO A 98 6.79 17.28 13.70
C PRO A 98 6.22 17.73 12.35
N ILE A 99 5.99 16.77 11.43
CA ILE A 99 5.48 17.02 10.09
C ILE A 99 3.99 17.40 10.11
N PHE A 100 3.19 16.81 11.01
CA PHE A 100 1.76 17.14 11.13
C PHE A 100 1.51 18.58 11.57
N ARG A 101 2.44 19.21 12.29
CA ARG A 101 2.33 20.62 12.69
C ARG A 101 2.25 21.54 11.48
N LEU A 102 2.96 21.22 10.39
CA LEU A 102 2.94 21.97 9.13
C LEU A 102 1.56 22.00 8.44
N LEU A 103 0.63 21.13 8.85
CA LEU A 103 -0.73 21.08 8.30
C LEU A 103 -1.78 21.86 9.10
N ARG A 104 -1.42 22.45 10.25
CA ARG A 104 -2.35 23.23 11.09
C ARG A 104 -2.79 24.52 10.39
N LYS A 105 -4.05 24.93 10.56
CA LYS A 105 -4.57 26.19 10.01
C LYS A 105 -3.84 27.39 10.62
N HIS A 106 -3.61 28.43 9.81
CA HIS A 106 -2.89 29.67 10.17
C HIS A 106 -1.42 29.49 10.59
N ASN A 107 -0.79 28.39 10.17
CA ASN A 107 0.58 28.14 10.56
C ASN A 107 1.58 28.85 9.61
N THR A 108 2.50 29.61 10.18
CA THR A 108 3.70 30.15 9.51
C THR A 108 4.93 29.25 9.68
N SER A 109 4.76 28.06 10.29
CA SER A 109 5.87 27.14 10.53
C SER A 109 6.51 26.69 9.21
N GLU A 110 7.80 26.94 9.11
CA GLU A 110 8.65 26.46 8.03
C GLU A 110 9.14 25.04 8.32
N TRP A 111 9.64 24.37 7.28
CA TRP A 111 10.29 23.08 7.42
C TRP A 111 11.60 23.25 8.21
N ASP A 112 11.63 22.76 9.45
CA ASP A 112 12.75 22.89 10.38
C ASP A 112 13.57 21.60 10.52
N LEU A 113 14.59 21.63 11.38
CA LEU A 113 15.44 20.48 11.66
C LEU A 113 14.64 19.29 12.20
N ALA A 114 13.63 19.53 13.04
CA ALA A 114 12.79 18.47 13.60
C ALA A 114 11.93 17.79 12.52
N CYS A 115 11.45 18.53 11.53
CA CYS A 115 10.76 17.99 10.36
C CYS A 115 11.71 17.13 9.52
N GLN A 116 12.96 17.57 9.34
CA GLN A 116 13.96 16.82 8.58
C GLN A 116 14.36 15.51 9.29
N GLU A 117 14.61 15.56 10.59
CA GLU A 117 14.92 14.36 11.40
C GLU A 117 13.76 13.36 11.38
N ALA A 118 12.52 13.85 11.50
CA ALA A 118 11.33 13.00 11.38
C ALA A 118 11.25 12.33 10.01
N PHE A 119 11.47 13.10 8.94
CA PHE A 119 11.45 12.61 7.56
C PHE A 119 12.50 11.52 7.31
N ASP A 120 13.75 11.75 7.76
CA ASP A 120 14.85 10.79 7.59
C ASP A 120 14.66 9.54 8.44
N LYS A 121 14.03 9.65 9.63
CA LYS A 121 13.70 8.51 10.49
C LYS A 121 12.58 7.62 9.95
N ILE A 122 11.67 8.19 9.15
CA ILE A 122 10.56 7.44 8.55
C ILE A 122 11.02 6.65 7.31
N LYS A 123 12.00 7.18 6.57
CA LYS A 123 12.60 6.52 5.41
C LYS A 123 13.45 5.31 5.80
#